data_AF-A0A7S0NPS9-F1
#
_entry.id   AF-A0A7S0NPS9-F1
#
_cell.length_a   1.000
_cell.length_b   1.000
_cell.length_c   1.000
_cell.angle_alpha   90.00
_cell.angle_beta   90.00
_cell.angle_gamma   90.00
#
_symmetry.space_group_name_H-M   'P 1'
#
loop_
_entity.id
_entity.type
_entity.pdbx_description
1 polymer ?
#
loop_
_entity_poly.entity_id
_entity_poly.type
_entity_poly.pdbx_seq_one_letter_code
_entity_poly.pdbx_strand_id
1 'polypeptide(L)'
;GEMVHRSGAGPPPCPIGKLEVSELAAYLVELTSAEKIECAEALGAKMREEDGIGAGLEHFLRWLPRHDLLCDVSLLLPEPEYVVARYSQLVRGLKVSAEVKVAIQHSTWRNYFLSFDVVQRYKLKPWGLGRVRGFFAGLLAGLTLATQLLVGSVLKLYFRPDERARDFGLPGV
;
A
#
# COMPACT_ATOMS: atom_id res chain seq x y z
N GLY A 1 -2.90 12.37 19.36
CA GLY A 1 -3.66 13.54 19.84
C GLY A 1 -5.14 13.30 19.68
N GLU A 2 -5.67 13.57 18.48
CA GLU A 2 -7.11 13.51 18.19
C GLU A 2 -7.82 12.23 18.66
N MET A 3 -7.25 11.04 18.41
CA MET A 3 -7.84 9.77 18.86
C MET A 3 -7.96 9.65 20.39
N VAL A 4 -7.00 10.20 21.15
CA VAL A 4 -7.02 10.18 22.62
C VAL A 4 -8.05 11.18 23.15
N HIS A 5 -8.13 12.35 22.52
CA HIS A 5 -9.12 13.37 22.85
C HIS A 5 -10.56 12.87 22.63
N ARG A 6 -10.82 12.18 21.51
CA ARG A 6 -12.13 11.57 21.19
C ARG A 6 -12.57 10.54 22.21
N SER A 7 -11.62 9.83 22.81
CA SER A 7 -11.88 8.87 23.89
C SER A 7 -12.08 9.54 25.25
N GLY A 8 -12.06 10.87 25.34
CA GLY A 8 -12.14 11.62 26.59
C GLY A 8 -10.84 11.63 27.40
N ALA A 9 -9.95 10.67 27.18
CA ALA A 9 -8.71 10.43 27.94
C ALA A 9 -7.62 11.53 27.80
N GLY A 10 -7.84 12.57 27.00
CA GLY A 10 -6.87 13.65 26.84
C GLY A 10 -7.44 14.99 26.36
N PRO A 11 -6.63 16.05 26.43
CA PRO A 11 -6.96 17.37 25.93
C PRO A 11 -6.96 17.40 24.40
N PRO A 12 -7.56 18.44 23.77
CA PRO A 12 -7.56 18.60 22.33
C PRO A 12 -6.13 18.70 21.77
N PRO A 13 -5.86 18.21 20.55
CA PRO A 13 -4.55 18.30 19.95
C PRO A 13 -4.13 19.77 19.72
N CYS A 14 -3.06 20.21 20.38
CA CYS A 14 -2.52 21.56 20.19
C CYS A 14 -1.62 21.64 18.94
N PRO A 15 -1.83 22.61 18.02
CA PRO A 15 -0.94 22.86 16.90
C PRO A 15 0.42 23.39 17.36
N ILE A 16 1.52 22.95 16.74
CA ILE A 16 2.89 23.31 17.17
C ILE A 16 3.17 24.82 17.20
N GLY A 17 2.51 25.61 16.34
CA GLY A 17 2.67 27.06 16.30
C GLY A 17 1.89 27.84 17.35
N LYS A 18 1.08 27.16 18.18
CA LYS A 18 0.27 27.77 19.25
C LYS A 18 0.66 27.26 20.64
N LEU A 19 1.70 26.43 20.73
CA LEU A 19 2.10 25.81 21.99
C LEU A 19 2.80 26.82 22.88
N GLU A 20 2.03 27.50 23.73
CA GLU A 20 2.56 28.37 24.79
C GLU A 20 2.73 27.61 26.11
N VAL A 21 3.63 28.09 26.97
CA VAL A 21 3.91 27.49 28.29
C VAL A 21 2.67 27.50 29.18
N SER A 22 1.84 28.54 29.06
CA SER A 22 0.57 28.70 29.78
C SER A 22 -0.45 27.61 29.40
N GLU A 23 -0.62 27.34 28.10
CA GLU A 23 -1.51 26.27 27.60
C GLU A 23 -1.02 24.89 28.03
N LEU A 24 0.30 24.64 27.98
CA LEU A 24 0.88 23.38 28.42
C LEU A 24 0.59 23.11 29.90
N ALA A 25 0.76 24.12 30.75
CA ALA A 25 0.47 24.01 32.18
C ALA A 25 -1.01 23.71 32.42
N ALA A 26 -1.92 24.39 31.69
CA ALA A 26 -3.36 24.15 31.79
C ALA A 26 -3.73 22.71 31.40
N TYR A 27 -3.17 22.17 30.31
CA TYR A 27 -3.42 20.80 29.89
C TYR A 27 -2.87 19.76 30.87
N LEU A 28 -1.73 20.02 31.50
CA LEU A 28 -1.19 19.12 32.53
C LEU A 28 -2.09 19.07 33.75
N VAL A 29 -2.65 20.20 34.18
CA VAL A 29 -3.65 20.22 35.26
C VAL A 29 -4.92 19.48 34.84
N GLU A 30 -5.44 19.71 33.62
CA GLU A 30 -6.62 18.99 33.10
C GLU A 30 -6.42 17.47 33.13
N LEU A 31 -5.23 16.99 32.74
CA LEU A 31 -4.88 15.57 32.73
C LEU A 31 -4.85 14.93 34.13
N THR A 32 -4.72 15.71 35.20
CA THR A 32 -4.77 15.21 36.59
C THR A 32 -6.20 15.07 37.13
N SER A 33 -7.22 15.49 36.38
CA SER A 33 -8.60 15.35 36.82
C SER A 33 -9.04 13.88 36.87
N ALA A 34 -9.89 13.55 37.85
CA ALA A 34 -10.36 12.19 38.07
C ALA A 34 -11.10 11.60 36.84
N GLU A 35 -11.88 12.43 36.15
CA GLU A 35 -12.59 12.05 34.93
C GLU A 35 -11.62 11.59 33.82
N LYS A 36 -10.52 12.32 33.62
CA LYS A 36 -9.52 11.98 32.60
C LYS A 36 -8.76 10.71 32.95
N ILE A 37 -8.46 10.52 34.23
CA ILE A 37 -7.82 9.29 34.74
C ILE A 37 -8.73 8.08 34.49
N GLU A 38 -10.01 8.17 34.85
CA GLU A 38 -10.98 7.09 34.64
C GLU A 38 -11.14 6.76 33.14
N CYS A 39 -11.28 7.79 32.28
CA CYS A 39 -11.33 7.59 30.83
C CYS A 39 -10.05 6.95 30.27
N ALA A 40 -8.89 7.33 30.80
CA ALA A 40 -7.60 6.76 30.40
C ALA A 40 -7.45 5.31 30.84
N GLU A 41 -7.90 4.95 32.04
CA GLU A 41 -7.92 3.58 32.54
C GLU A 41 -8.87 2.71 31.71
N ALA A 42 -10.07 3.20 31.41
CA ALA A 42 -11.04 2.52 30.56
C ALA A 42 -10.52 2.32 29.14
N LEU A 43 -9.86 3.34 28.56
CA LEU A 43 -9.20 3.22 27.26
C LEU A 43 -8.06 2.18 27.31
N GLY A 44 -7.25 2.21 28.37
CA GLY A 44 -6.18 1.24 28.58
C GLY A 44 -6.69 -0.20 28.74
N ALA A 45 -7.85 -0.40 29.38
CA ALA A 45 -8.50 -1.70 29.48
C ALA A 45 -8.94 -2.21 28.11
N LYS A 46 -9.59 -1.37 27.31
CA LYS A 46 -9.98 -1.71 25.92
C LYS A 46 -8.77 -2.08 25.06
N MET A 47 -7.69 -1.29 25.14
CA MET A 47 -6.46 -1.57 24.40
C MET A 47 -5.79 -2.89 24.78
N ARG A 48 -6.00 -3.38 26.01
CA ARG A 48 -5.48 -4.69 26.46
C ARG A 48 -6.36 -5.85 26.01
N GLU A 49 -7.66 -5.63 25.88
CA GLU A 49 -8.62 -6.62 25.40
C GLU A 49 -8.54 -6.80 23.87
N GLU A 50 -8.21 -5.73 23.15
CA GLU A 50 -8.09 -5.75 21.69
C GLU A 50 -6.82 -6.48 21.21
N ASP A 51 -7.00 -7.52 20.37
CA ASP A 51 -5.90 -8.11 19.60
C ASP A 51 -5.58 -7.25 18.35
N GLY A 52 -4.93 -6.11 18.57
CA GLY A 52 -4.55 -5.22 17.49
C GLY A 52 -3.57 -5.85 16.48
N ILE A 53 -2.75 -6.80 16.92
CA ILE A 53 -1.74 -7.45 16.06
C ILE A 53 -2.41 -8.48 15.15
N GLY A 54 -3.20 -9.40 15.73
CA GLY A 54 -3.91 -10.42 14.97
C GLY A 54 -4.93 -9.82 14.03
N ALA A 55 -5.75 -8.86 14.50
CA ALA A 55 -6.70 -8.16 13.64
C ALA A 55 -6.00 -7.38 12.53
N GLY A 56 -4.87 -6.73 12.84
CA GLY A 56 -4.05 -6.02 11.85
C GLY A 56 -3.46 -6.96 10.80
N LEU A 57 -2.94 -8.12 11.21
CA LEU A 57 -2.41 -9.15 10.33
C LEU A 57 -3.51 -9.75 9.46
N GLU A 58 -4.66 -10.11 10.03
CA GLU A 58 -5.78 -10.66 9.29
C GLU A 58 -6.29 -9.65 8.25
N HIS A 59 -6.43 -8.39 8.64
CA HIS A 59 -6.81 -7.33 7.73
C HIS A 59 -5.78 -7.17 6.60
N PHE A 60 -4.48 -7.18 6.93
CA PHE A 60 -3.41 -7.11 5.94
C PHE A 60 -3.48 -8.27 4.96
N LEU A 61 -3.58 -9.52 5.44
CA LEU A 61 -3.64 -10.72 4.61
C LEU A 61 -4.89 -10.77 3.74
N ARG A 62 -6.04 -10.30 4.26
CA ARG A 62 -7.31 -10.23 3.54
C ARG A 62 -7.21 -9.30 2.33
N TRP A 63 -6.54 -8.15 2.49
CA TRP A 63 -6.40 -7.11 1.46
C TRP A 63 -5.10 -7.21 0.66
N LEU A 64 -4.26 -8.21 0.94
CA LEU A 64 -3.05 -8.45 0.18
C LEU A 64 -3.42 -8.94 -1.22
N PRO A 65 -3.03 -8.23 -2.30
CA PRO A 65 -3.34 -8.65 -3.66
C PRO A 65 -2.46 -9.87 -4.02
N ARG A 66 -2.91 -11.05 -3.62
CA ARG A 66 -2.18 -12.32 -3.77
C ARG A 66 -1.84 -12.62 -5.23
N HIS A 67 -2.76 -12.37 -6.14
CA HIS A 67 -2.54 -12.52 -7.58
C HIS A 67 -1.43 -11.59 -8.09
N ASP A 68 -1.28 -10.40 -7.49
CA ASP A 68 -0.24 -9.47 -7.92
C ASP A 68 1.16 -9.86 -7.45
N LEU A 69 1.25 -10.63 -6.36
CA LEU A 69 2.51 -11.09 -5.80
C LEU A 69 3.14 -12.24 -6.56
N LEU A 70 2.40 -12.94 -7.41
CA LEU A 70 2.86 -14.16 -8.05
C LEU A 70 3.64 -13.88 -9.34
N CYS A 71 4.59 -14.75 -9.63
CA CYS A 71 5.31 -14.80 -10.89
C CYS A 71 4.39 -15.33 -12.00
N ASP A 72 4.26 -14.63 -13.11
CA ASP A 72 3.38 -15.04 -14.21
C ASP A 72 3.83 -16.40 -14.79
N VAL A 73 5.15 -16.66 -14.77
CA VAL A 73 5.74 -17.92 -15.26
C VAL A 73 5.45 -19.09 -14.33
N SER A 74 5.23 -18.86 -13.03
CA SER A 74 4.92 -19.94 -12.08
C SER A 74 3.57 -20.61 -12.36
N LEU A 75 2.65 -19.93 -13.05
CA LEU A 75 1.36 -20.47 -13.45
C LEU A 75 1.46 -21.50 -14.58
N LEU A 76 2.59 -21.54 -15.30
CA LEU A 76 2.81 -22.43 -16.44
C LEU A 76 3.58 -23.69 -16.06
N LEU A 77 4.02 -23.82 -14.80
CA LEU A 77 4.73 -25.00 -14.32
C LEU A 77 3.75 -26.15 -14.06
N PRO A 78 4.12 -27.39 -14.42
CA PRO A 78 3.25 -28.57 -14.25
C PRO A 78 2.95 -28.88 -12.79
N GLU A 79 3.85 -28.48 -11.88
CA GLU A 79 3.60 -28.42 -10.45
C GLU A 79 3.50 -26.94 -10.06
N PRO A 80 2.34 -26.44 -9.61
CA PRO A 80 2.16 -25.03 -9.28
C PRO A 80 2.90 -24.70 -7.99
N GLU A 81 4.19 -24.42 -8.11
CA GLU A 81 4.97 -23.80 -7.04
C GLU A 81 4.71 -22.29 -7.09
N TYR A 82 4.03 -21.75 -6.08
CA TYR A 82 3.70 -20.33 -6.00
C TYR A 82 4.94 -19.50 -5.71
N VAL A 83 5.60 -19.00 -6.76
CA VAL A 83 6.81 -18.18 -6.61
C VAL A 83 6.46 -16.69 -6.59
N VAL A 84 7.04 -15.96 -5.64
CA VAL A 84 6.83 -14.51 -5.50
C VAL A 84 7.57 -13.75 -6.61
N ALA A 85 6.84 -12.89 -7.34
CA ALA A 85 7.39 -11.94 -8.28
C ALA A 85 8.19 -10.84 -7.55
N ARG A 86 9.46 -10.72 -7.91
CA ARG A 86 10.36 -9.68 -7.39
C ARG A 86 10.70 -8.63 -8.43
N TYR A 87 10.54 -8.98 -9.69
CA TYR A 87 10.93 -8.16 -10.81
C TYR A 87 9.83 -8.12 -11.86
N SER A 88 9.86 -7.09 -12.70
CA SER A 88 8.97 -6.96 -13.84
C SER A 88 9.77 -6.60 -15.08
N GLN A 89 9.44 -7.24 -16.19
CA GLN A 89 10.01 -6.98 -17.50
C GLN A 89 9.31 -5.77 -18.11
N LEU A 90 10.07 -4.72 -18.43
CA LEU A 90 9.50 -3.45 -18.87
C LEU A 90 8.70 -3.53 -20.17
N VAL A 91 9.16 -4.33 -21.14
CA VAL A 91 8.56 -4.35 -22.49
C VAL A 91 7.23 -5.09 -22.52
N ARG A 92 7.12 -6.19 -21.76
CA ARG A 92 5.96 -7.09 -21.78
C ARG A 92 5.10 -7.00 -20.53
N GLY A 93 5.57 -6.30 -19.50
CA GLY A 93 4.90 -6.19 -18.21
C GLY A 93 4.94 -7.48 -17.38
N LEU A 94 5.68 -8.51 -17.82
CA LEU A 94 5.70 -9.81 -17.16
C LEU A 94 6.33 -9.74 -15.78
N LYS A 95 5.65 -10.31 -14.79
CA LYS A 95 6.10 -10.45 -13.41
C LYS A 95 6.96 -11.69 -13.30
N VAL A 96 8.21 -11.51 -12.89
CA VAL A 96 9.22 -12.57 -12.85
C VAL A 96 9.85 -12.71 -11.47
N SER A 97 10.22 -13.94 -11.15
CA SER A 97 10.91 -14.28 -9.91
C SER A 97 12.41 -13.95 -9.99
N ALA A 98 13.15 -14.15 -8.89
CA ALA A 98 14.58 -13.89 -8.88
C ALA A 98 15.36 -14.91 -9.72
N GLU A 99 14.91 -16.16 -9.72
CA GLU A 99 15.50 -17.29 -10.44
C GLU A 99 15.39 -17.06 -11.95
N VAL A 100 14.21 -16.63 -12.42
CA VAL A 100 13.97 -16.31 -13.83
C VAL A 100 14.85 -15.14 -14.28
N LYS A 101 15.03 -14.11 -13.44
CA LYS A 101 15.96 -13.00 -13.76
C LYS A 101 17.38 -13.50 -13.99
N VAL A 102 17.88 -14.38 -13.12
CA VAL A 102 19.22 -14.97 -13.24
C VAL A 102 19.32 -15.82 -14.51
N ALA A 103 18.31 -16.65 -14.79
CA ALA A 103 18.26 -17.46 -16.01
C ALA A 103 18.27 -16.60 -17.29
N ILE A 104 17.51 -15.50 -17.32
CA ILE A 104 17.52 -14.54 -18.43
C ILE A 104 18.93 -13.96 -18.63
N GLN A 105 19.59 -13.55 -17.55
CA GLN A 105 20.92 -12.94 -17.58
C GLN A 105 22.02 -13.90 -18.09
N HIS A 106 21.91 -15.19 -17.78
CA HIS A 106 22.90 -16.21 -18.19
C HIS A 106 22.58 -16.88 -19.54
N SER A 107 21.40 -16.64 -20.12
CA SER A 107 21.01 -17.25 -21.40
C SER A 107 21.78 -16.64 -22.58
N THR A 108 22.66 -17.42 -23.20
CA THR A 108 23.58 -16.99 -24.27
C THR A 108 22.92 -16.93 -25.66
N TRP A 109 21.71 -17.49 -25.81
CA TRP A 109 21.08 -17.80 -27.10
C TRP A 109 20.11 -16.74 -27.66
N ARG A 110 19.96 -15.57 -27.02
CA ARG A 110 18.82 -14.66 -27.30
C ARG A 110 19.18 -13.21 -27.59
N ASN A 111 20.36 -12.98 -28.16
CA ASN A 111 20.94 -11.65 -28.42
C ASN A 111 20.27 -10.79 -29.52
N TYR A 112 19.13 -11.17 -30.11
CA TYR A 112 18.46 -10.31 -31.12
C TYR A 112 16.99 -9.99 -30.86
N PHE A 113 16.23 -10.83 -30.16
CA PHE A 113 14.78 -10.61 -30.00
C PHE A 113 14.35 -10.16 -28.59
N LEU A 114 15.23 -10.25 -27.59
CA LEU A 114 14.98 -9.82 -26.19
C LEU A 114 16.00 -8.79 -25.68
N SER A 115 16.73 -8.11 -26.57
CA SER A 115 17.74 -7.10 -26.21
C SER A 115 17.17 -5.86 -25.47
N PHE A 116 15.86 -5.79 -25.27
CA PHE A 116 15.19 -4.80 -24.43
C PHE A 116 14.67 -5.38 -23.09
N ASP A 117 15.27 -6.46 -22.58
CA ASP A 117 14.99 -7.03 -21.26
C ASP A 117 15.55 -6.15 -20.13
N VAL A 118 15.08 -4.91 -20.05
CA VAL A 118 15.29 -4.10 -18.87
C VAL A 118 14.35 -4.63 -17.79
N VAL A 119 14.93 -5.37 -16.85
CA VAL A 119 14.23 -5.92 -15.70
C VAL A 119 14.31 -4.92 -14.56
N GLN A 120 13.16 -4.46 -14.07
CA GLN A 120 13.07 -3.54 -12.94
C GLN A 120 12.49 -4.26 -11.71
N ARG A 121 12.74 -3.70 -10.52
CA ARG A 121 12.12 -4.22 -9.29
C ARG A 121 10.61 -4.02 -9.35
N TYR A 122 9.86 -5.09 -9.17
CA TYR A 122 8.41 -5.05 -9.21
C TYR A 122 7.88 -4.28 -7.99
N LYS A 123 7.00 -3.31 -8.22
CA LYS A 123 6.36 -2.49 -7.18
C LYS A 123 4.88 -2.86 -7.16
N LEU A 124 4.45 -3.54 -6.10
CA LEU A 124 3.06 -4.00 -5.91
C LEU A 124 2.05 -2.85 -5.78
N LYS A 125 2.45 -1.73 -5.17
CA LYS A 125 1.64 -0.51 -5.13
C LYS A 125 2.52 0.72 -5.36
N PRO A 126 2.17 1.61 -6.30
CA PRO A 126 2.93 2.83 -6.57
C PRO A 126 2.67 3.96 -5.55
N TRP A 127 1.71 3.80 -4.64
CA TRP A 127 1.36 4.81 -3.65
C TRP A 127 2.42 4.87 -2.54
N GLY A 128 3.22 5.94 -2.55
CA GLY A 128 3.90 6.37 -1.35
C GLY A 128 2.87 6.98 -0.41
N LEU A 129 2.79 6.49 0.84
CA LEU A 129 2.07 7.17 1.95
C LEU A 129 2.77 8.47 2.38
N GLY A 130 3.62 9.05 1.53
CA GLY A 130 4.32 10.30 1.77
C GLY A 130 3.44 11.49 1.40
N ARG A 131 3.41 12.50 2.27
CA ARG A 131 2.80 13.80 1.98
C ARG A 131 3.44 14.35 0.70
N VAL A 132 2.65 14.53 -0.38
CA VAL A 132 3.16 15.11 -1.62
C VAL A 132 3.67 16.52 -1.31
N ARG A 133 5.00 16.72 -1.39
CA ARG A 133 5.59 18.04 -1.16
C ARG A 133 5.30 18.92 -2.38
N GLY A 134 4.44 19.92 -2.20
CA GLY A 134 4.14 20.95 -3.19
C GLY A 134 2.81 20.75 -3.93
N PHE A 135 2.02 21.83 -4.00
CA PHE A 135 0.70 21.87 -4.65
C PHE A 135 0.76 21.47 -6.13
N PHE A 136 1.73 22.00 -6.89
CA PHE A 136 1.87 21.71 -8.32
C PHE A 136 2.28 20.27 -8.59
N ALA A 137 3.20 19.70 -7.81
CA ALA A 137 3.60 18.30 -7.95
C ALA A 137 2.43 17.35 -7.65
N GLY A 138 1.62 17.66 -6.63
CA GLY A 138 0.39 16.92 -6.32
C GLY A 138 -0.69 17.04 -7.39
N LEU A 139 -0.88 18.23 -7.96
CA LEU A 139 -1.87 18.47 -9.01
C LEU A 139 -1.48 17.79 -10.33
N LEU A 140 -0.21 17.83 -10.71
CA LEU A 140 0.31 17.11 -11.88
C LEU A 140 0.19 15.60 -11.69
N ALA A 141 0.59 15.07 -10.52
CA ALA A 141 0.44 13.64 -10.22
C ALA A 141 -1.05 13.21 -10.17
N GLY A 142 -1.93 14.07 -9.66
CA GLY A 142 -3.37 13.84 -9.65
C GLY A 142 -3.98 13.84 -11.05
N LEU A 143 -3.59 14.78 -11.90
CA LEU A 143 -4.06 14.85 -13.29
C LEU A 143 -3.51 13.71 -14.15
N THR A 144 -2.24 13.33 -14.00
CA THR A 144 -1.67 12.18 -14.72
C THR A 144 -2.34 10.89 -14.29
N LEU A 145 -2.61 10.72 -12.99
CA LEU A 145 -3.35 9.56 -12.52
C LEU A 145 -4.81 9.58 -13.01
N ALA A 146 -5.49 10.72 -12.96
CA ALA A 146 -6.87 10.85 -13.45
C ALA A 146 -6.97 10.56 -14.95
N THR A 147 -6.03 11.08 -15.75
CA THR A 147 -5.96 10.76 -17.18
C THR A 147 -5.62 9.31 -17.44
N GLN A 148 -4.70 8.71 -16.67
CA GLN A 148 -4.41 7.28 -16.75
C GLN A 148 -5.62 6.41 -16.37
N LEU A 149 -6.40 6.84 -15.37
CA LEU A 149 -7.62 6.17 -14.90
C LEU A 149 -8.85 6.43 -15.78
N LEU A 150 -8.88 7.45 -16.62
CA LEU A 150 -9.99 7.69 -17.56
C LEU A 150 -9.65 7.14 -18.94
N VAL A 151 -8.52 7.56 -19.51
CA VAL A 151 -8.15 7.23 -20.89
C VAL A 151 -7.52 5.85 -20.97
N GLY A 152 -6.48 5.59 -20.16
CA GLY A 152 -5.82 4.29 -20.12
C GLY A 152 -6.77 3.18 -19.72
N SER A 153 -7.77 3.53 -18.91
CA SER A 153 -8.80 2.64 -18.46
C SER A 153 -9.79 2.17 -19.52
N VAL A 154 -10.31 3.11 -20.29
CA VAL A 154 -11.26 2.83 -21.36
C VAL A 154 -10.56 2.08 -22.49
N LEU A 155 -9.32 2.48 -22.83
CA LEU A 155 -8.51 1.78 -23.82
C LEU A 155 -8.15 0.35 -23.38
N LYS A 156 -7.75 0.15 -22.12
CA LYS A 156 -7.50 -1.21 -21.62
C LYS A 156 -8.76 -2.06 -21.52
N LEU A 157 -9.91 -1.50 -21.15
CA LEU A 157 -11.19 -2.23 -21.20
C LEU A 157 -11.50 -2.70 -22.62
N TYR A 158 -11.21 -1.85 -23.62
CA TYR A 158 -11.48 -2.15 -25.03
C TYR A 158 -10.52 -3.19 -25.62
N PHE A 159 -9.22 -3.09 -25.31
CA PHE A 159 -8.20 -3.97 -25.88
C PHE A 159 -7.90 -5.23 -25.04
N ARG A 160 -8.13 -5.19 -23.73
CA ARG A 160 -7.85 -6.28 -22.76
C ARG A 160 -8.89 -6.31 -21.63
N PRO A 161 -10.15 -6.67 -21.96
CA PRO A 161 -11.26 -6.63 -21.01
C PRO A 161 -11.08 -7.58 -19.82
N ASP A 162 -10.38 -8.69 -20.02
CA ASP A 162 -10.13 -9.75 -19.05
C ASP A 162 -9.16 -9.32 -17.94
N GLU A 163 -8.06 -8.65 -18.29
CA GLU A 163 -7.10 -8.10 -17.31
C GLU A 163 -7.81 -7.11 -16.37
N ARG A 164 -8.65 -6.24 -16.93
CA ARG A 164 -9.35 -5.21 -16.16
C ARG A 164 -10.48 -5.78 -15.29
N ALA A 165 -11.21 -6.80 -15.76
CA ALA A 165 -12.22 -7.47 -14.95
C ALA A 165 -11.61 -8.08 -13.66
N ARG A 166 -10.38 -8.61 -13.76
CA ARG A 166 -9.62 -9.14 -12.62
C ARG A 166 -9.16 -8.05 -11.65
N ASP A 167 -8.73 -6.88 -12.15
CA ASP A 167 -8.36 -5.73 -11.31
C ASP A 167 -9.53 -5.23 -10.42
N PHE A 168 -10.77 -5.43 -10.87
CA PHE A 168 -11.98 -5.10 -10.10
C PHE A 168 -12.56 -6.28 -9.31
N GLY A 169 -11.87 -7.42 -9.26
CA GLY A 169 -12.28 -8.59 -8.48
C GLY A 169 -13.52 -9.32 -9.02
N LEU A 170 -13.85 -9.14 -10.30
CA LEU A 170 -14.92 -9.92 -10.93
C LEU A 170 -14.37 -11.31 -11.27
N PRO A 171 -15.09 -12.40 -10.93
CA PRO A 171 -14.69 -13.75 -11.31
C PRO A 171 -14.69 -13.85 -12.84
N GLY A 172 -13.58 -14.34 -13.41
CA GLY A 172 -13.49 -14.64 -14.84
C GLY A 172 -14.49 -15.75 -15.19
N VAL A 173 -15.17 -15.59 -16.33
CA VAL A 173 -16.01 -16.64 -16.94
C VAL A 173 -15.14 -17.82 -17.36
#